data_AF-A0A4U9IN14-F1
#
_entry.id   AF-A0A4U9IN14-F1
#
_cell.length_a   1.000
_cell.length_b   1.000
_cell.length_c   1.000
_cell.angle_alpha   90.00
_cell.angle_beta   90.00
_cell.angle_gamma   90.00
#
_symmetry.space_group_name_H-M   'P 1'
#
loop_
_entity.id
_entity.type
_entity.pdbx_description
1 polymer ?
#
loop_
_entity_poly.entity_id
_entity_poly.type
_entity_poly.pdbx_seq_one_letter_code
_entity_poly.pdbx_strand_id
1 'polypeptide(L)'
;MLIFTFRTVFFSQTTGQSTTTINKVMVTFTSASTDSGDTSLMKNTLDGNIGGATGVGVRLLDSGSNKVTLGQTIDVPFPTANAYQELNFKARMEPIPGKTATPGNVQAQVNYILAYQ
;
A
#
# COMPACT_ATOMS: atom_id res chain seq x y z
N MET A 1 -10.02 15.70 2.45
CA MET A 1 -9.24 14.63 1.79
C MET A 1 -9.46 13.33 2.56
N LEU A 2 -9.97 12.29 1.91
CA LEU A 2 -10.24 11.00 2.57
C LEU A 2 -8.93 10.19 2.61
N ILE A 3 -8.57 9.71 3.80
CA ILE A 3 -7.42 8.84 4.03
C ILE A 3 -7.94 7.55 4.64
N PHE A 4 -7.66 6.43 3.98
CA PHE A 4 -7.88 5.10 4.52
C PHE A 4 -6.59 4.64 5.20
N THR A 5 -6.72 4.00 6.35
CA THR A 5 -5.57 3.36 7.03
C THR A 5 -5.79 1.87 7.00
N PHE A 6 -4.78 1.11 6.59
CA PHE A 6 -4.80 -0.35 6.67
C PHE A 6 -3.63 -0.83 7.51
N ARG A 7 -3.90 -1.89 8.26
CA ARG A 7 -2.98 -2.46 9.25
C ARG A 7 -2.81 -3.93 8.99
N THR A 8 -1.57 -4.39 9.07
CA THR A 8 -1.25 -5.82 9.14
C THR A 8 -0.23 -6.04 10.24
N VAL A 9 -0.19 -7.24 10.78
CA VAL A 9 0.67 -7.62 11.91
C VAL A 9 1.54 -8.78 11.50
N PHE A 10 2.81 -8.74 11.91
CA PHE A 10 3.71 -9.88 11.77
C PHE A 10 4.39 -10.22 13.09
N PHE A 11 4.68 -11.51 13.29
CA PHE A 11 5.19 -12.05 14.55
C PHE A 11 6.72 -12.22 14.52
N SER A 12 7.36 -12.06 15.67
CA SER A 12 8.81 -12.21 15.87
C SER A 12 9.33 -13.65 15.79
N GLN A 13 8.43 -14.65 15.86
CA GLN A 13 8.75 -16.06 15.94
C GLN A 13 7.73 -16.89 15.17
N THR A 14 8.19 -17.95 14.52
CA THR A 14 7.34 -19.00 13.97
C THR A 14 7.05 -20.05 15.04
N THR A 15 5.82 -20.54 15.13
CA THR A 15 5.50 -21.66 16.01
C THR A 15 5.88 -22.97 15.32
N GLY A 16 6.68 -23.81 16.00
CA GLY A 16 6.72 -25.26 15.71
C GLY A 16 7.94 -25.88 15.03
N GLN A 17 9.04 -25.19 14.74
CA GLN A 17 10.33 -25.82 14.38
C GLN A 17 11.43 -24.76 14.30
N SER A 18 12.55 -24.97 15.02
CA SER A 18 13.76 -24.13 15.10
C SER A 18 13.51 -22.62 15.21
N THR A 19 13.82 -22.01 16.35
CA THR A 19 13.58 -20.59 16.63
C THR A 19 14.44 -19.68 15.73
N THR A 20 14.03 -19.43 14.50
CA THR A 20 14.57 -18.36 13.68
C THR A 20 13.96 -17.06 14.19
N THR A 21 14.77 -16.22 14.84
CA THR A 21 14.35 -14.88 15.23
C THR A 21 14.13 -14.04 13.99
N ILE A 22 12.89 -13.62 13.75
CA ILE A 22 12.56 -12.66 12.70
C ILE A 22 12.94 -11.28 13.22
N ASN A 23 13.93 -10.63 12.59
CA ASN A 23 14.41 -9.32 13.01
C ASN A 23 13.99 -8.19 12.07
N LYS A 24 13.44 -8.52 10.90
CA LYS A 24 12.91 -7.55 9.95
C LYS A 24 11.88 -8.18 9.02
N VAL A 25 11.04 -7.34 8.43
CA VAL A 25 10.20 -7.70 7.29
C VAL A 25 10.46 -6.75 6.16
N MET A 26 10.56 -7.31 4.96
CA MET A 26 10.56 -6.57 3.71
C MET A 26 9.14 -6.55 3.16
N VAL A 27 8.60 -5.35 2.95
CA VAL A 27 7.27 -5.15 2.38
C VAL A 27 7.40 -4.63 0.96
N THR A 28 6.75 -5.27 -0.01
CA THR A 28 6.68 -4.76 -1.39
C THR A 28 5.22 -4.65 -1.81
N PHE A 29 4.83 -3.47 -2.33
CA PHE A 29 3.49 -3.25 -2.88
C PHE A 29 3.52 -3.33 -4.39
N THR A 30 2.63 -4.10 -5.00
CA THR A 30 2.51 -4.22 -6.46
C THR A 30 1.06 -4.03 -6.89
N SER A 31 0.85 -3.33 -8.00
CA SER A 31 -0.46 -3.19 -8.62
C SER A 31 -0.33 -3.45 -10.11
N ALA A 32 -1.30 -4.14 -10.69
CA ALA A 32 -1.39 -4.37 -12.13
C ALA A 32 -1.93 -3.13 -12.89
N SER A 33 -2.51 -2.16 -12.18
CA SER A 33 -3.21 -1.02 -12.77
C SER A 33 -2.73 0.29 -12.15
N THR A 34 -1.81 0.95 -12.83
CA THR A 34 -1.26 2.25 -12.44
C THR A 34 -1.59 3.33 -13.47
N ASP A 35 -1.53 4.58 -13.05
CA ASP A 35 -1.64 5.71 -13.97
C ASP A 35 -0.42 5.74 -14.91
N SER A 36 -0.64 6.11 -16.18
CA SER A 36 0.43 6.11 -17.18
C SER A 36 1.38 7.30 -17.06
N GLY A 37 0.96 8.38 -16.41
CA GLY A 37 1.79 9.57 -16.13
C GLY A 37 2.49 9.49 -14.77
N ASP A 38 1.97 8.69 -13.84
CA ASP A 38 2.59 8.41 -12.54
C ASP A 38 2.37 6.95 -12.13
N THR A 39 3.37 6.11 -12.37
CA THR A 39 3.30 4.66 -12.09
C THR A 39 3.25 4.34 -10.59
N SER A 40 3.45 5.32 -9.71
CA SER A 40 3.26 5.14 -8.27
C SER A 40 1.83 5.46 -7.81
N LEU A 41 0.97 5.96 -8.71
CA LEU A 41 -0.45 6.20 -8.49
C LEU A 41 -1.24 5.03 -9.07
N MET A 42 -2.08 4.38 -8.26
CA MET A 42 -2.94 3.32 -8.75
C MET A 42 -4.14 3.91 -9.49
N LYS A 43 -4.46 3.33 -10.65
CA LYS A 43 -5.59 3.76 -11.47
C LYS A 43 -6.91 3.41 -10.80
N ASN A 44 -7.92 4.26 -10.93
CA ASN A 44 -9.30 3.86 -10.67
C ASN A 44 -9.74 2.80 -11.68
N THR A 45 -9.92 1.55 -11.26
CA THR A 45 -10.35 0.45 -12.12
C THR A 45 -11.81 0.56 -12.56
N LEU A 46 -12.55 1.54 -12.03
CA LEU A 46 -13.90 1.88 -12.47
C LEU A 46 -13.94 3.06 -13.45
N ASP A 47 -12.81 3.69 -13.78
CA ASP A 47 -12.75 4.76 -14.79
C ASP A 47 -13.23 4.23 -16.16
N GLY A 48 -14.21 4.91 -16.74
CA GLY A 48 -14.91 4.49 -17.96
C GLY A 48 -16.15 3.61 -17.73
N ASN A 49 -16.42 3.16 -16.50
CA ASN A 49 -17.64 2.43 -16.16
C ASN A 49 -18.74 3.37 -15.67
N ILE A 50 -20.01 2.96 -15.83
CA ILE A 50 -21.16 3.72 -15.31
C ILE A 50 -21.01 3.90 -13.79
N GLY A 51 -21.07 5.17 -13.34
CA GLY A 51 -20.92 5.54 -11.95
C GLY A 51 -19.47 5.58 -11.45
N GLY A 52 -18.47 5.31 -12.29
CA GLY A 52 -17.06 5.46 -11.97
C GLY A 52 -16.60 6.91 -12.00
N ALA A 53 -15.76 7.30 -11.04
CA ALA A 53 -15.07 8.59 -11.08
C ALA A 53 -13.97 8.59 -12.15
N THR A 54 -13.78 9.73 -12.81
CA THR A 54 -12.71 9.95 -13.79
C THR A 54 -11.71 10.98 -13.24
N GLY A 55 -10.47 10.97 -13.75
CA GLY A 55 -9.44 11.95 -13.38
C GLY A 55 -8.89 11.82 -11.95
N VAL A 56 -9.09 10.68 -11.30
CA VAL A 56 -8.59 10.38 -9.95
C VAL A 56 -7.91 9.01 -9.88
N GLY A 57 -6.93 8.89 -9.00
CA GLY A 57 -6.26 7.63 -8.66
C GLY A 57 -6.10 7.47 -7.15
N VAL A 58 -5.52 6.36 -6.72
CA VAL A 58 -5.27 6.04 -5.30
C VAL A 58 -3.78 5.94 -5.04
N ARG A 59 -3.30 6.72 -4.08
CA ARG A 59 -1.92 6.78 -3.63
C ARG A 59 -1.73 5.97 -2.35
N LEU A 60 -0.70 5.13 -2.30
CA LEU A 60 -0.23 4.55 -1.05
C LEU A 60 0.80 5.44 -0.35
N LEU A 61 0.73 5.47 0.97
CA LEU A 61 1.66 6.15 1.84
C LEU A 61 2.11 5.25 2.98
N ASP A 62 3.32 5.45 3.47
CA ASP A 62 3.82 4.80 4.68
C ASP A 62 3.21 5.40 5.96
N SER A 63 3.65 4.92 7.12
CA SER A 63 3.21 5.42 8.43
C SER A 63 3.51 6.92 8.61
N GLY A 64 4.65 7.39 8.09
CA GLY A 64 5.08 8.80 8.04
C GLY A 64 4.32 9.65 7.03
N SER A 65 3.45 9.06 6.21
CA SER A 65 2.73 9.71 5.10
C SER A 65 3.63 10.05 3.90
N ASN A 66 4.80 9.41 3.77
CA ASN A 66 5.62 9.48 2.57
C ASN A 66 5.03 8.58 1.48
N LYS A 67 5.22 8.95 0.21
CA LYS A 67 4.73 8.15 -0.92
C LYS A 67 5.42 6.79 -0.97
N VAL A 68 4.62 5.73 -1.04
CA VAL A 68 5.12 4.39 -1.33
C VAL A 68 5.34 4.27 -2.83
N THR A 69 6.54 3.84 -3.23
CA THR A 69 6.84 3.52 -4.62
C THR A 69 6.47 2.06 -4.87
N LEU A 70 5.58 1.80 -5.83
CA LEU A 70 5.17 0.45 -6.18
C LEU A 70 6.36 -0.32 -6.78
N GLY A 71 6.47 -1.61 -6.44
CA GLY A 71 7.57 -2.49 -6.83
C GLY A 71 8.83 -2.35 -5.96
N GLN A 72 8.96 -1.28 -5.18
CA GLN A 72 10.10 -1.08 -4.30
C GLN A 72 9.87 -1.71 -2.93
N THR A 73 10.93 -2.32 -2.41
CA THR A 73 10.94 -2.91 -1.08
C THR A 73 11.11 -1.84 -0.01
N ILE A 74 10.32 -1.97 1.05
CA ILE A 74 10.41 -1.18 2.28
C ILE A 74 10.89 -2.10 3.39
N ASP A 75 12.06 -1.81 3.95
CA ASP A 75 12.57 -2.49 5.13
C ASP A 75 11.87 -1.96 6.38
N VAL A 76 11.25 -2.85 7.14
CA VAL A 76 10.66 -2.53 8.44
C VAL A 76 11.39 -3.34 9.51
N PRO A 77 12.20 -2.68 10.36
CA PRO A 77 12.90 -3.37 11.43
C PRO A 77 11.91 -3.87 12.46
N PHE A 78 12.19 -5.03 13.03
CA PHE A 78 11.45 -5.55 14.16
C PHE A 78 12.06 -4.99 15.46
N PRO A 79 11.33 -4.18 16.25
CA PRO A 79 11.83 -3.75 17.55
C PRO A 79 11.88 -4.97 18.49
N THR A 80 13.07 -5.29 18.99
CA THR A 80 13.38 -6.51 19.78
C THR A 80 12.55 -6.69 21.05
N ALA A 81 11.80 -5.66 21.49
CA ALA A 81 10.99 -5.68 22.70
C ALA A 81 9.58 -6.28 22.52
N ASN A 82 9.08 -6.45 21.29
CA ASN A 82 7.69 -6.83 21.05
C ASN A 82 7.55 -8.28 20.55
N ALA A 83 6.41 -8.93 20.81
CA ALA A 83 6.14 -10.24 20.20
C ALA A 83 5.66 -10.11 18.74
N TYR A 84 5.14 -8.94 18.38
CA TYR A 84 4.61 -8.61 17.06
C TYR A 84 4.94 -7.16 16.68
N GLN A 85 4.85 -6.86 15.39
CA GLN A 85 5.02 -5.51 14.85
C GLN A 85 3.83 -5.16 13.94
N GLU A 86 3.25 -3.99 14.18
CA GLU A 86 2.22 -3.42 13.29
C GLU A 86 2.86 -2.70 12.11
N LEU A 87 2.37 -3.03 10.93
CA LEU A 87 2.65 -2.31 9.70
C LEU A 87 1.48 -1.37 9.40
N ASN A 88 1.74 -0.07 9.51
CA ASN A 88 0.75 0.97 9.33
C ASN A 88 0.97 1.68 8.00
N PHE A 89 0.03 1.55 7.10
CA PHE A 89 0.04 2.22 5.80
C PHE A 89 -1.26 2.98 5.59
N LYS A 90 -1.21 3.95 4.70
CA LYS A 90 -2.33 4.80 4.35
C LYS A 90 -2.58 4.75 2.86
N ALA A 91 -3.82 4.98 2.47
CA ALA A 91 -4.20 5.22 1.09
C ALA A 91 -4.98 6.53 1.01
N ARG A 92 -4.77 7.33 -0.03
CA ARG A 92 -5.57 8.53 -0.30
C ARG A 92 -5.91 8.65 -1.77
N MET A 93 -7.05 9.26 -2.05
CA MET A 93 -7.40 9.63 -3.43
C MET A 93 -6.63 10.88 -3.84
N GLU A 94 -6.05 10.89 -5.03
CA GLU A 94 -5.38 12.04 -5.64
C GLU A 94 -5.95 12.33 -7.03
N PRO A 95 -6.11 13.60 -7.42
CA PRO A 95 -6.39 13.94 -8.81
C PRO A 95 -5.20 13.61 -9.71
N ILE A 96 -5.47 13.12 -10.90
CA ILE A 96 -4.44 12.88 -11.92
C ILE A 96 -4.03 14.23 -12.53
N PRO A 97 -2.72 14.57 -12.58
CA PRO A 97 -2.27 15.83 -13.18
C PRO A 97 -2.80 16.03 -14.61
N GLY A 98 -3.31 17.21 -14.90
CA GLY A 98 -3.87 17.55 -16.21
C GLY A 98 -5.24 16.93 -16.52
N LYS A 99 -5.90 16.31 -15.53
CA LYS A 99 -7.27 15.78 -15.64
C LYS A 99 -8.21 16.50 -14.67
N THR A 100 -9.48 16.60 -15.07
CA THR A 100 -10.55 17.07 -14.19
C THR A 100 -11.14 15.89 -13.44
N ALA A 101 -11.07 15.92 -12.11
CA ALA A 101 -11.70 14.90 -11.27
C ALA A 101 -13.23 15.01 -11.34
N THR A 102 -13.92 13.89 -11.58
CA THR A 102 -15.39 13.84 -11.53
C THR A 102 -15.89 13.02 -10.34
N PRO A 103 -17.07 13.32 -9.79
CA PRO A 103 -17.71 12.46 -8.79
C PRO A 103 -17.96 11.05 -9.32
N GLY A 104 -17.92 10.06 -8.43
CA GLY A 104 -18.20 8.67 -8.74
C GLY A 104 -17.44 7.70 -7.84
N ASN A 105 -17.61 6.41 -8.10
CA ASN A 105 -16.96 5.33 -7.38
C ASN A 105 -15.49 5.23 -7.77
N VAL A 106 -14.64 5.01 -6.75
CA VAL A 106 -13.22 4.78 -6.92
C VAL A 106 -12.87 3.41 -6.36
N GLN A 107 -12.25 2.58 -7.19
CA GLN A 107 -11.71 1.29 -6.81
C GLN A 107 -10.27 1.19 -7.30
N ALA A 108 -9.38 0.75 -6.43
CA ALA A 108 -8.02 0.40 -6.78
C ALA A 108 -7.64 -0.89 -6.06
N GLN A 109 -6.75 -1.66 -6.67
CA GLN A 109 -6.29 -2.94 -6.12
C GLN A 109 -4.77 -2.94 -6.02
N VAL A 110 -4.27 -3.45 -4.90
CA VAL A 110 -2.84 -3.61 -4.64
C VAL A 110 -2.61 -4.92 -3.90
N ASN A 111 -1.53 -5.58 -4.26
CA ASN A 111 -0.99 -6.71 -3.54
C ASN A 111 0.15 -6.22 -2.66
N TYR A 112 0.26 -6.78 -1.46
CA TYR A 112 1.42 -6.59 -0.61
C TYR A 112 2.08 -7.95 -0.38
N ILE A 113 3.40 -7.96 -0.53
CA ILE A 113 4.24 -9.15 -0.38
C ILE A 113 5.10 -8.92 0.85
N LEU A 114 5.06 -9.88 1.78
CA LEU A 114 5.85 -9.87 3.02
C LEU A 114 6.95 -10.92 2.91
N ALA A 115 8.21 -10.50 2.97
CA ALA A 115 9.36 -11.38 3.07
C ALA A 115 9.97 -11.27 4.47
N TYR A 116 9.93 -12.38 5.20
CA TYR A 116 10.41 -12.52 6.59
C TYR A 116 11.89 -12.87 6.59
N GLN A 117 12.68 -12.17 7.41
CA GLN A 117 14.11 -12.43 7.58
C GLN A 117 14.52 -12.36 9.05
#